data_AF-R0M1K8-F1
#
_entry.id   AF-R0M1K8-F1
#
_cell.length_a   1.000
_cell.length_b   1.000
_cell.length_c   1.000
_cell.angle_alpha   90.00
_cell.angle_beta   90.00
_cell.angle_gamma   90.00
#
_symmetry.space_group_name_H-M   'P 1'
#
loop_
_entity.id
_entity.type
_entity.pdbx_description
1 polymer ?
#
loop_
_entity_poly.entity_id
_entity_poly.type
_entity_poly.pdbx_seq_one_letter_code
_entity_poly.pdbx_strand_id
1 'polypeptide(L)'
;MSLILKCLSLGIIYFFLTGLFKKPSFTLERNFKPTPNEDPYKKLIYIVLDALRFDYTILSKENNYYNNKMKYYYEILRKANSFHSLSVCGIPTSTTCRITGLLTGSPSNFLEGTKTFLNSKILIDNLIEQVFKRMPVSFYGDGTWLSLFPYLKENSETFDPYTK
;
A
#
# COMPACT_ATOMS: atom_id res chain seq x y z
N MET A 1 -26.65 5.69 40.58
CA MET A 1 -25.84 4.61 39.98
C MET A 1 -26.11 4.41 38.49
N SER A 2 -27.36 4.15 38.06
CA SER A 2 -27.69 3.82 36.65
C SER A 2 -27.40 4.94 35.63
N LEU A 3 -27.65 6.21 35.97
CA LEU A 3 -27.40 7.33 35.06
C LEU A 3 -25.92 7.53 34.73
N ILE A 4 -25.06 7.43 35.74
CA ILE A 4 -23.60 7.57 35.59
C ILE A 4 -23.04 6.48 34.66
N LEU A 5 -23.53 5.24 34.82
CA LEU A 5 -23.10 4.12 33.98
C LEU A 5 -23.50 4.33 32.51
N LYS A 6 -24.70 4.87 32.25
CA LYS A 6 -25.17 5.21 30.89
C LYS A 6 -24.34 6.34 30.27
N CYS A 7 -24.02 7.38 31.03
CA CYS A 7 -23.16 8.46 30.57
C CYS A 7 -21.76 7.94 30.22
N LEU A 8 -21.20 7.07 31.07
CA LEU A 8 -19.90 6.46 30.81
C LEU A 8 -19.93 5.58 29.54
N SER A 9 -20.96 4.75 29.36
CA SER A 9 -21.08 3.92 28.16
C SER A 9 -21.19 4.75 26.88
N LEU A 10 -21.98 5.84 26.90
CA LEU A 10 -22.09 6.75 25.76
C LEU A 10 -20.75 7.45 25.47
N GLY A 11 -20.02 7.85 26.52
CA GLY A 11 -18.68 8.40 26.40
C GLY A 11 -17.71 7.42 25.76
N ILE A 12 -17.71 6.15 26.18
CA ILE A 12 -16.86 5.10 25.60
C ILE A 12 -17.19 4.89 24.12
N ILE A 13 -18.47 4.78 23.78
CA ILE A 13 -18.90 4.62 22.38
C ILE A 13 -18.46 5.83 21.55
N TYR A 14 -18.62 7.05 22.07
CA TYR A 14 -18.19 8.26 21.41
C TYR A 14 -16.68 8.27 21.15
N PHE A 15 -15.85 7.99 22.17
CA PHE A 15 -14.40 7.93 22.00
C PHE A 15 -13.96 6.81 21.06
N PHE A 16 -14.63 5.66 21.11
CA PHE A 16 -14.37 4.55 20.20
C PHE A 16 -14.66 4.94 18.75
N LEU A 17 -15.84 5.51 18.47
CA LEU A 17 -16.24 5.89 17.12
C LEU A 17 -15.37 7.03 16.56
N THR A 18 -15.05 8.03 17.38
CA THR A 18 -14.25 9.18 16.95
C THR A 18 -12.76 8.87 16.86
N GLY A 19 -12.25 7.94 17.66
CA GLY A 19 -10.85 7.51 17.63
C GLY A 19 -10.56 6.50 16.52
N LEU A 20 -11.28 5.38 16.50
CA LEU A 20 -10.96 4.24 15.62
C LEU A 20 -11.20 4.54 14.15
N PHE A 21 -12.28 5.26 13.84
CA PHE A 21 -12.68 5.57 12.46
C PHE A 21 -12.24 6.96 12.01
N LYS A 22 -11.30 7.59 12.73
CA LYS A 22 -10.75 8.88 12.32
C LYS A 22 -10.08 8.74 10.96
N LYS A 23 -10.63 9.41 9.95
CA LYS A 23 -10.01 9.49 8.62
C LYS A 23 -8.84 10.47 8.69
N PRO A 24 -7.61 10.06 8.35
CA PRO A 24 -6.51 11.00 8.22
C PRO A 24 -6.81 11.99 7.09
N SER A 25 -6.82 13.28 7.39
CA SER A 25 -6.85 14.35 6.40
C SER A 25 -5.42 14.75 6.07
N PHE A 26 -5.00 14.50 4.83
CA PHE A 26 -3.76 15.05 4.31
C PHE A 26 -4.11 16.21 3.37
N THR A 27 -3.45 17.35 3.57
CA THR A 27 -3.48 18.45 2.62
C THR A 27 -2.81 17.95 1.34
N LEU A 28 -3.62 17.64 0.33
CA LEU A 28 -3.14 17.38 -1.00
C LEU A 28 -2.65 18.72 -1.57
N GLU A 29 -1.39 19.07 -1.33
CA GLU A 29 -0.71 19.99 -2.23
C GLU A 29 -0.53 19.25 -3.57
N ARG A 30 -1.59 19.26 -4.40
CA ARG A 30 -1.52 18.78 -5.77
C ARG A 30 -0.72 19.80 -6.58
N ASN A 31 0.58 19.80 -6.41
CA ASN A 31 1.53 20.41 -7.35
C ASN A 31 1.62 19.53 -8.61
N PHE A 32 0.46 19.15 -9.17
CA PHE A 32 0.40 18.33 -10.37
C PHE A 32 0.62 19.24 -11.57
N LYS A 33 1.86 19.34 -12.03
CA LYS A 33 2.10 19.79 -13.39
C LYS A 33 1.71 18.63 -14.32
N PRO A 34 0.78 18.82 -15.26
CA PRO A 34 0.51 17.79 -16.26
C PRO A 34 1.83 17.42 -16.93
N THR A 35 2.16 16.13 -16.92
CA THR A 35 3.27 15.61 -17.70
C THR A 35 3.02 15.89 -19.18
N PRO A 36 4.07 16.14 -19.98
CA PRO A 36 3.94 16.27 -21.44
C PRO A 36 3.18 15.08 -22.03
N ASN A 37 2.48 15.30 -23.15
CA ASN A 37 1.64 14.28 -23.83
C ASN A 37 2.41 13.03 -24.32
N GLU A 38 3.73 13.00 -24.18
CA GLU A 38 4.54 11.85 -24.55
C GLU A 38 4.87 11.05 -23.30
N ASP A 39 4.42 9.79 -23.26
CA ASP A 39 4.82 8.83 -22.23
C ASP A 39 6.33 8.56 -22.39
N PRO A 40 7.19 9.01 -21.46
CA PRO A 40 8.64 8.86 -21.61
C PRO A 40 9.09 7.40 -21.45
N TYR A 41 8.22 6.53 -20.92
CA TYR A 41 8.52 5.13 -20.63
C TYR A 41 7.59 4.20 -21.39
N LYS A 42 8.16 3.30 -22.20
CA LYS A 42 7.41 2.29 -22.97
C LYS A 42 7.09 1.02 -22.17
N LYS A 43 7.76 0.81 -21.03
CA LYS A 43 7.65 -0.40 -20.20
C LYS A 43 7.77 -0.02 -18.73
N LEU A 44 6.89 -0.60 -17.92
CA LEU A 44 6.91 -0.49 -16.46
C LEU A 44 7.09 -1.89 -15.87
N ILE A 45 8.00 -2.03 -14.91
CA ILE A 45 8.12 -3.24 -14.07
C ILE A 45 7.90 -2.79 -12.63
N TYR A 46 6.84 -3.31 -12.01
CA TYR A 46 6.46 -2.98 -10.64
C TYR A 46 6.63 -4.21 -9.76
N ILE A 47 7.58 -4.16 -8.82
CA ILE A 47 7.92 -5.28 -7.94
C ILE A 47 7.53 -4.91 -6.52
N VAL A 48 6.73 -5.76 -5.88
CA VAL A 48 6.36 -5.63 -4.47
C VAL A 48 7.05 -6.74 -3.68
N LEU A 49 7.79 -6.34 -2.65
CA LEU A 49 8.50 -7.26 -1.76
C LEU A 49 7.78 -7.26 -0.42
N ASP A 50 7.21 -8.41 -0.04
CA ASP A 50 6.58 -8.56 1.27
C ASP A 50 7.65 -8.65 2.38
N ALA A 51 7.28 -8.21 3.58
CA ALA A 51 8.12 -8.17 4.78
C ALA A 51 9.44 -7.39 4.65
N LEU A 52 9.67 -6.64 3.56
CA LEU A 52 10.85 -5.78 3.44
C LEU A 52 10.69 -4.52 4.31
N ARG A 53 11.51 -4.41 5.35
CA ARG A 53 11.54 -3.23 6.21
C ARG A 53 12.38 -2.12 5.59
N PHE A 54 12.01 -0.87 5.86
CA PHE A 54 12.70 0.30 5.30
C PHE A 54 14.15 0.43 5.79
N ASP A 55 14.43 0.06 7.04
CA ASP A 55 15.80 0.11 7.61
C ASP A 55 16.79 -0.83 6.89
N TYR A 56 16.30 -1.84 6.17
CA TYR A 56 17.16 -2.72 5.36
C TYR A 56 17.63 -2.04 4.07
N THR A 57 16.93 -0.97 3.66
CA THR A 57 17.21 -0.20 2.44
C THR A 57 18.13 0.99 2.67
N ILE A 58 18.53 1.24 3.92
CA ILE A 58 19.42 2.33 4.31
C ILE A 58 20.80 1.75 4.63
N LEU A 59 21.87 2.44 4.24
CA LEU A 59 23.22 2.06 4.65
C LEU A 59 23.40 2.36 6.15
N SER A 60 23.75 1.33 6.92
CA SER A 60 24.00 1.46 8.35
C SER A 60 25.48 1.21 8.67
N LYS A 61 25.99 1.95 9.66
CA LYS A 61 27.33 1.71 10.24
C LYS A 61 27.32 0.58 11.27
N GLU A 62 26.14 0.18 11.74
CA GLU A 62 26.00 -0.90 12.71
C GLU A 62 26.27 -2.26 12.07
N ASN A 63 26.97 -3.13 12.80
CA ASN A 63 27.32 -4.47 12.32
C ASN A 63 26.23 -5.50 12.65
N ASN A 64 24.97 -5.21 12.31
CA ASN A 64 23.87 -6.17 12.48
C ASN A 64 23.84 -7.15 11.30
N TYR A 65 23.32 -8.35 11.53
CA TYR A 65 23.25 -9.41 10.52
C TYR A 65 22.54 -9.01 9.22
N TYR A 66 21.53 -8.13 9.29
CA TYR A 66 20.70 -7.73 8.15
C TYR A 66 21.16 -6.44 7.47
N ASN A 67 22.09 -5.68 8.05
CA ASN A 67 22.53 -4.41 7.50
C ASN A 67 23.39 -4.61 6.25
N ASN A 68 23.23 -3.71 5.27
CA ASN A 68 24.05 -3.62 4.07
C ASN A 68 24.07 -4.91 3.20
N LYS A 69 23.05 -5.77 3.30
CA LYS A 69 22.97 -7.03 2.54
C LYS A 69 22.37 -6.88 1.15
N MET A 70 21.61 -5.82 0.88
CA MET A 70 20.96 -5.58 -0.42
C MET A 70 21.90 -4.90 -1.43
N LYS A 71 23.03 -5.51 -1.76
CA LYS A 71 24.09 -4.93 -2.62
C LYS A 71 23.55 -4.34 -3.93
N TYR A 72 22.75 -5.12 -4.67
CA TYR A 72 22.16 -4.70 -5.95
C TYR A 72 21.19 -3.52 -5.81
N TYR A 73 20.43 -3.47 -4.72
CA TYR A 73 19.55 -2.33 -4.44
C TYR A 73 20.36 -1.03 -4.29
N TYR A 74 21.48 -1.07 -3.56
CA TYR A 74 22.34 0.10 -3.43
C TYR A 74 23.02 0.51 -4.74
N GLU A 75 23.33 -0.44 -5.63
CA GLU A 75 23.82 -0.14 -6.98
C GLU A 75 22.77 0.59 -7.82
N ILE A 76 21.49 0.20 -7.71
CA ILE A 76 20.38 0.88 -8.38
C ILE A 76 20.23 2.32 -7.85
N LEU A 77 20.28 2.52 -6.53
CA LEU A 77 20.15 3.84 -5.90
C LEU A 77 21.31 4.80 -6.25
N ARG A 78 22.46 4.31 -6.70
CA ARG A 78 23.57 5.17 -7.12
C ARG A 78 23.39 5.76 -8.53
N LYS A 79 22.38 5.30 -9.29
CA LYS A 79 22.10 5.81 -10.64
C LYS A 79 21.34 7.14 -10.56
N ALA A 80 21.59 8.04 -11.51
CA ALA A 80 21.07 9.42 -11.53
C ALA A 80 19.53 9.55 -11.57
N ASN A 81 18.80 8.49 -11.94
CA ASN A 81 17.35 8.47 -12.08
C ASN A 81 16.67 7.53 -11.07
N SER A 82 17.15 7.53 -9.82
CA SER A 82 16.57 6.72 -8.75
C SER A 82 15.90 7.60 -7.70
N PHE A 83 14.81 7.09 -7.11
CA PHE A 83 14.08 7.75 -6.04
C PHE A 83 13.88 6.77 -4.89
N HIS A 84 14.23 7.20 -3.67
CA HIS A 84 14.09 6.41 -2.45
C HIS A 84 13.27 7.21 -1.45
N SER A 85 12.18 6.63 -0.96
CA SER A 85 11.28 7.28 -0.01
C SER A 85 10.62 6.29 0.91
N LEU A 86 10.26 6.77 2.10
CA LEU A 86 9.53 6.02 3.11
C LEU A 86 8.03 6.19 2.88
N SER A 87 7.33 5.08 2.63
CA SER A 87 5.88 5.04 2.70
C SER A 87 5.45 4.61 4.11
N VAL A 88 4.63 5.42 4.77
CA VAL A 88 4.10 5.13 6.10
C VAL A 88 2.64 4.72 5.98
N CYS A 89 2.34 3.51 6.44
CA CYS A 89 0.99 2.98 6.52
C CYS A 89 0.47 3.14 7.96
N GLY A 90 -0.77 3.60 8.10
CA GLY A 90 -1.51 3.64 9.35
C GLY A 90 -1.99 2.26 9.82
N ILE A 91 -2.78 2.24 10.89
CA ILE A 91 -3.38 1.03 11.46
C ILE A 91 -4.64 0.63 10.63
N PRO A 92 -4.91 -0.66 10.39
CA PRO A 92 -4.13 -1.85 10.80
C PRO A 92 -2.97 -2.18 9.85
N THR A 93 -1.95 -2.85 10.39
CA THR A 93 -0.70 -3.20 9.66
C THR A 93 -0.80 -4.46 8.80
N SER A 94 -1.98 -4.79 8.28
CA SER A 94 -2.17 -5.95 7.39
C SER A 94 -1.57 -5.69 6.01
N THR A 95 -1.17 -6.77 5.32
CA THR A 95 -0.65 -6.72 3.94
C THR A 95 -1.64 -6.03 3.00
N THR A 96 -2.92 -6.39 3.08
CA THR A 96 -4.00 -5.78 2.28
C THR A 96 -4.15 -4.27 2.52
N CYS A 97 -4.05 -3.80 3.76
CA CYS A 97 -4.12 -2.37 4.06
C CYS A 97 -2.92 -1.60 3.48
N ARG A 98 -1.71 -2.19 3.55
CA ARG A 98 -0.50 -1.62 2.94
C ARG A 98 -0.60 -1.56 1.41
N ILE A 99 -1.03 -2.65 0.77
CA ILE A 99 -1.26 -2.70 -0.69
C ILE A 99 -2.27 -1.63 -1.10
N THR A 100 -3.40 -1.54 -0.38
CA THR A 100 -4.45 -0.55 -0.67
C THR A 100 -3.90 0.87 -0.56
N GLY A 101 -3.22 1.21 0.54
CA GLY A 101 -2.67 2.55 0.73
C GLY A 101 -1.58 2.91 -0.29
N LEU A 102 -0.71 1.96 -0.62
CA LEU A 102 0.36 2.14 -1.59
C LEU A 102 -0.18 2.44 -3.00
N LEU A 103 -1.22 1.72 -3.42
CA LEU A 103 -1.72 1.77 -4.81
C LEU A 103 -2.77 2.85 -5.04
N THR A 104 -3.58 3.17 -4.02
CA THR A 104 -4.59 4.24 -4.10
C THR A 104 -4.02 5.60 -3.70
N GLY A 105 -2.86 5.64 -3.04
CA GLY A 105 -2.34 6.82 -2.37
C GLY A 105 -3.21 7.32 -1.21
N SER A 106 -4.26 6.57 -0.84
CA SER A 106 -5.16 6.92 0.25
C SER A 106 -4.59 6.45 1.59
N PRO A 107 -4.76 7.22 2.67
CA PRO A 107 -4.34 6.80 3.99
C PRO A 107 -5.07 5.53 4.42
N SER A 108 -4.30 4.48 4.70
CA SER A 108 -4.82 3.28 5.35
C SER A 108 -5.39 3.65 6.73
N ASN A 109 -6.64 3.28 6.96
CA ASN A 109 -7.30 3.45 8.25
C ASN A 109 -8.23 2.25 8.49
N PHE A 110 -8.77 2.16 9.70
CA PHE A 110 -9.60 1.04 10.10
C PHE A 110 -10.86 0.87 9.23
N LEU A 111 -11.47 1.98 8.78
CA LEU A 111 -12.64 1.94 7.90
C LEU A 111 -12.30 1.35 6.53
N GLU A 112 -11.18 1.74 5.94
CA GLU A 112 -10.75 1.19 4.65
C GLU A 112 -10.32 -0.27 4.77
N GLY A 113 -9.60 -0.62 5.85
CA GLY A 113 -9.23 -2.01 6.11
C GLY A 113 -10.44 -2.93 6.26
N THR A 114 -11.50 -2.48 6.96
CA THR A 114 -12.74 -3.24 7.11
C THR A 114 -13.53 -3.37 5.80
N LYS A 115 -13.59 -2.31 4.98
CA LYS A 115 -14.19 -2.41 3.63
C LYS A 115 -13.49 -3.44 2.76
N THR A 116 -12.15 -3.44 2.75
CA THR A 116 -11.41 -4.40 1.94
C THR A 116 -11.51 -5.82 2.50
N PHE A 117 -11.56 -5.98 3.82
CA PHE A 117 -11.81 -7.28 4.45
C PHE A 117 -13.18 -7.85 4.08
N LEU A 118 -14.23 -7.01 4.03
CA LEU A 118 -15.59 -7.44 3.71
C LEU A 118 -15.82 -7.67 2.21
N ASN A 119 -15.30 -6.76 1.36
CA ASN A 119 -15.63 -6.76 -0.07
C ASN A 119 -14.56 -7.41 -0.95
N SER A 120 -13.45 -7.88 -0.38
CA SER A 120 -12.28 -8.47 -1.03
C SER A 120 -11.67 -7.69 -2.20
N LYS A 121 -12.27 -6.56 -2.62
CA LYS A 121 -11.96 -5.77 -3.82
C LYS A 121 -11.76 -4.31 -3.43
N ILE A 122 -10.79 -3.67 -4.08
CA ILE A 122 -10.56 -2.23 -3.98
C ILE A 122 -11.49 -1.49 -4.96
N LEU A 123 -12.27 -0.53 -4.43
CA LEU A 123 -13.22 0.29 -5.20
C LEU A 123 -12.72 1.71 -5.47
N ILE A 124 -11.59 2.08 -4.88
CA ILE A 124 -10.98 3.40 -5.03
C ILE A 124 -10.06 3.36 -6.25
N ASP A 125 -10.00 4.47 -6.98
CA ASP A 125 -9.04 4.67 -8.06
C ASP A 125 -7.62 4.36 -7.59
N ASN A 126 -6.86 3.65 -8.41
CA ASN A 126 -5.55 3.14 -8.04
C ASN A 126 -4.60 3.04 -9.23
N LEU A 127 -3.31 2.98 -8.92
CA LEU A 127 -2.22 2.90 -9.89
C LEU A 127 -2.41 1.75 -10.89
N ILE A 128 -2.81 0.55 -10.42
CA ILE A 128 -2.92 -0.62 -11.29
C ILE A 128 -4.05 -0.42 -12.30
N GLU A 129 -5.20 0.07 -11.87
CA GLU A 129 -6.32 0.36 -12.78
C GLU A 129 -5.93 1.42 -13.83
N GLN A 130 -5.22 2.47 -13.41
CA GLN A 130 -4.76 3.52 -14.31
C GLN A 130 -3.73 3.00 -15.33
N VAL A 131 -2.82 2.12 -14.91
CA VAL A 131 -1.86 1.45 -15.80
C VAL A 131 -2.57 0.50 -16.77
N PHE A 132 -3.50 -0.30 -16.28
CA PHE A 132 -4.27 -1.26 -17.08
C PHE A 132 -5.06 -0.59 -18.22
N LYS A 133 -5.54 0.64 -17.99
CA LYS A 133 -6.24 1.44 -19.02
C LYS A 133 -5.31 1.99 -20.11
N ARG A 134 -3.99 2.04 -19.88
CA ARG A 134 -3.02 2.68 -20.78
C ARG A 134 -2.10 1.71 -21.49
N MET A 135 -1.78 0.58 -20.87
CA MET A 135 -0.82 -0.38 -21.40
C MET A 135 -1.21 -1.82 -21.08
N PRO A 136 -0.81 -2.80 -21.92
CA PRO A 136 -1.00 -4.21 -21.60
C PRO A 136 -0.26 -4.57 -20.31
N VAL A 137 -0.94 -5.31 -19.43
CA VAL A 137 -0.42 -5.72 -18.11
C VAL A 137 -0.33 -7.24 -18.06
N SER A 138 0.83 -7.75 -17.65
CA SER A 138 1.00 -9.14 -17.21
C SER A 138 1.28 -9.15 -15.71
N PHE A 139 0.49 -9.89 -14.96
CA PHE A 139 0.59 -9.95 -13.50
C PHE A 139 1.14 -11.30 -13.03
N TYR A 140 2.02 -11.26 -12.02
CA TYR A 140 2.60 -12.43 -11.39
C TYR A 140 2.48 -12.28 -9.87
N GLY A 141 1.79 -13.19 -9.20
CA GLY A 141 1.59 -13.12 -7.76
C GLY A 141 0.58 -14.12 -7.21
N ASP A 142 0.12 -13.92 -5.99
CA ASP A 142 -0.78 -14.85 -5.30
C ASP A 142 -2.28 -14.49 -5.49
N GLY A 143 -3.15 -15.30 -4.88
CA GLY A 143 -4.60 -15.08 -4.90
C GLY A 143 -5.06 -13.81 -4.17
N THR A 144 -4.23 -13.23 -3.30
CA THR A 144 -4.55 -11.98 -2.59
C THR A 144 -4.76 -10.84 -3.58
N TRP A 145 -3.85 -10.71 -4.56
CA TRP A 145 -3.92 -9.67 -5.58
C TRP A 145 -5.12 -9.83 -6.50
N LEU A 146 -5.45 -11.06 -6.90
CA LEU A 146 -6.60 -11.32 -7.77
C LEU A 146 -7.94 -11.07 -7.07
N SER A 147 -7.98 -11.20 -5.75
CA SER A 147 -9.13 -10.81 -4.95
C SER A 147 -9.28 -9.28 -4.97
N LEU A 148 -8.19 -8.57 -4.66
CA LEU A 148 -8.16 -7.10 -4.56
C LEU A 148 -8.41 -6.41 -5.90
N PHE A 149 -7.87 -6.95 -6.98
CA PHE A 149 -7.88 -6.40 -8.33
C PHE A 149 -8.38 -7.44 -9.35
N PRO A 150 -9.70 -7.71 -9.41
CA PRO A 150 -10.24 -8.79 -10.25
C PRO A 150 -9.92 -8.67 -11.75
N TYR A 151 -9.63 -7.47 -12.24
CA TYR A 151 -9.26 -7.22 -13.64
C TYR A 151 -7.86 -7.75 -14.01
N LEU A 152 -7.03 -8.14 -13.04
CA LEU A 152 -5.74 -8.80 -13.31
C LEU A 152 -5.90 -10.26 -13.76
N LYS A 153 -7.04 -10.89 -13.49
CA LYS A 153 -7.27 -12.34 -13.72
C LYS A 153 -7.05 -12.79 -15.15
N GLU A 154 -7.38 -11.96 -16.14
CA GLU A 154 -7.30 -12.32 -17.55
C GLU A 154 -5.85 -12.51 -18.03
N ASN A 155 -4.90 -11.82 -17.40
CA ASN A 155 -3.48 -11.82 -17.79
C ASN A 155 -2.56 -12.06 -16.58
N SER A 156 -2.92 -13.03 -15.74
CA SER A 156 -2.18 -13.37 -14.52
C SER A 156 -1.59 -14.77 -14.55
N GLU A 157 -0.35 -14.89 -14.11
CA GLU A 157 0.22 -16.14 -13.63
C GLU A 157 0.18 -16.14 -12.10
N THR A 158 -0.63 -17.04 -11.55
CA THR A 158 -0.77 -17.18 -10.10
C THR A 158 0.19 -18.20 -9.54
N PHE A 159 0.88 -17.83 -8.47
CA PHE A 159 1.66 -18.74 -7.65
C PHE A 159 1.11 -18.69 -6.22
N ASP A 160 0.65 -19.82 -5.71
CA ASP A 160 0.32 -19.95 -4.30
C ASP A 160 1.57 -20.46 -3.55
N PRO A 161 2.20 -19.60 -2.72
CA PRO A 161 3.42 -19.96 -2.01
C PRO A 161 3.20 -21.00 -0.90
N TYR A 162 1.94 -21.35 -0.61
CA TYR A 162 1.57 -22.26 0.48
C TYR A 162 1.06 -23.61 -0.03
N THR A 163 0.74 -23.75 -1.32
CA THR A 163 0.51 -25.07 -1.92
C THR A 163 1.85 -25.79 -2.08
N LYS A 164 1.99 -26.91 -1.36
CA LYS A 164 3.08 -27.89 -1.55
C LYS A 164 2.85 -28.72 -2.81
#